data_AF-A0A2S9XWQ0-F1
#
_entry.id   AF-A0A2S9XWQ0-F1
#
_cell.length_a   1.000
_cell.length_b   1.000
_cell.length_c   1.000
_cell.angle_alpha   90.00
_cell.angle_beta   90.00
_cell.angle_gamma   90.00
#
_symmetry.space_group_name_H-M   'P 1'
#
loop_
_entity.id
_entity.type
_entity.pdbx_description
1 polymer ?
#
loop_
_entity_poly.entity_id
_entity_poly.type
_entity_poly.pdbx_seq_one_letter_code
_entity_poly.pdbx_strand_id
1 'polypeptide(L)'
;MLSKAILFTILAAACGVQSSPAPSAAPEEPDIRPPEDDQDDQLFCCETVDLKAMTGEGCKFLPKEQILLCQTILACGDVWALDNGKAACGK
;
A
#
# COMPACT_ATOMS: atom_id res chain seq x y z
N MET A 1 15.20 -49.46 -22.48
CA MET A 1 15.67 -48.78 -23.71
C MET A 1 14.73 -47.62 -23.98
N LEU A 2 15.29 -46.44 -24.35
CA LEU A 2 14.61 -45.27 -24.97
C LEU A 2 13.51 -44.59 -24.12
N SER A 3 13.49 -43.28 -23.85
CA SER A 3 14.18 -42.09 -24.40
C SER A 3 13.98 -40.97 -23.34
N LYS A 4 14.98 -40.21 -22.87
CA LYS A 4 15.49 -38.94 -23.46
C LYS A 4 14.45 -38.24 -24.33
N ALA A 5 14.06 -36.98 -24.15
CA ALA A 5 14.67 -35.82 -23.52
C ALA A 5 13.62 -34.68 -23.54
N ILE A 6 14.08 -33.44 -23.35
CA ILE A 6 13.53 -32.17 -23.89
C ILE A 6 12.67 -31.39 -22.89
N LEU A 7 12.92 -30.13 -22.53
CA LEU A 7 13.96 -29.14 -22.85
C LEU A 7 13.90 -28.05 -21.76
N PHE A 8 15.07 -27.62 -21.28
CA PHE A 8 15.23 -26.36 -20.56
C PHE A 8 14.99 -25.20 -21.53
N THR A 9 14.02 -24.34 -21.22
CA THR A 9 13.72 -23.09 -21.94
C THR A 9 14.80 -22.04 -21.63
N ILE A 10 15.69 -21.83 -22.58
CA ILE A 10 16.75 -20.82 -22.53
C ILE A 10 16.16 -19.46 -22.91
N LEU A 11 16.43 -18.47 -22.07
CA LEU A 11 16.12 -17.06 -22.26
C LEU A 11 16.74 -16.55 -23.57
N ALA A 12 15.90 -16.04 -24.48
CA ALA A 12 16.34 -15.17 -25.56
C ALA A 12 16.15 -13.72 -25.11
N ALA A 13 17.24 -13.14 -24.63
CA ALA A 13 17.44 -11.72 -24.54
C ALA A 13 17.61 -11.10 -25.94
N ALA A 14 17.46 -9.77 -26.00
CA ALA A 14 17.78 -8.86 -27.10
C ALA A 14 16.65 -8.58 -28.12
N CYS A 15 15.59 -7.93 -27.65
CA CYS A 15 14.95 -6.91 -28.47
C CYS A 15 15.94 -5.74 -28.65
N GLY A 16 16.23 -5.42 -29.91
CA GLY A 16 17.28 -4.51 -30.32
C GLY A 16 17.11 -3.08 -29.81
N VAL A 17 18.25 -2.51 -29.39
CA VAL A 17 18.40 -1.08 -29.17
C VAL A 17 18.72 -0.44 -30.53
N GLN A 18 17.72 0.23 -31.11
CA GLN A 18 17.93 1.13 -32.24
C GLN A 18 18.20 2.54 -31.69
N SER A 19 19.47 2.94 -31.75
CA SER A 19 19.93 4.26 -31.33
C SER A 19 19.42 5.33 -32.30
N SER A 20 18.57 6.22 -31.82
CA SER A 20 18.27 7.49 -32.49
C SER A 20 18.40 8.60 -31.44
N PRO A 21 19.36 9.54 -31.58
CA PRO A 21 19.50 10.61 -30.61
C PRO A 21 18.43 11.68 -30.87
N ALA A 22 17.45 11.76 -29.97
CA ALA A 22 16.54 12.90 -29.85
C ALA A 22 17.20 14.00 -29.00
N PRO A 23 16.90 15.28 -29.24
CA PRO A 23 17.63 16.42 -28.67
C PRO A 23 17.43 16.49 -27.14
N SER A 24 18.53 16.62 -26.40
CA SER A 24 18.55 16.79 -24.95
C SER A 24 17.75 18.02 -24.52
N ALA A 25 16.51 17.81 -24.09
CA ALA A 25 15.95 18.58 -22.99
C ALA A 25 16.77 18.25 -21.73
N ALA A 26 17.11 19.27 -20.94
CA ALA A 26 17.89 19.13 -19.71
C ALA A 26 17.26 18.06 -18.79
N PRO A 27 18.06 17.27 -18.05
CA PRO A 27 17.51 16.30 -17.10
C PRO A 27 16.73 17.05 -16.02
N GLU A 28 15.44 16.78 -15.89
CA GLU A 28 14.71 17.12 -14.66
C GLU A 28 15.41 16.37 -13.52
N GLU A 29 16.03 17.12 -12.60
CA GLU A 29 16.59 16.56 -11.38
C GLU A 29 15.48 15.79 -10.66
N PRO A 30 15.71 14.53 -10.25
CA PRO A 30 14.72 13.79 -9.49
C PRO A 30 14.46 14.56 -8.19
N ASP A 31 13.20 14.87 -7.94
CA ASP A 31 12.72 15.50 -6.71
C ASP A 31 12.97 14.54 -5.53
N ILE A 32 14.17 14.60 -4.94
CA ILE A 32 14.54 13.84 -3.74
C ILE A 32 13.97 14.57 -2.52
N ARG A 33 12.64 14.53 -2.37
CA ARG A 33 12.06 14.77 -1.04
C ARG A 33 12.37 13.56 -0.17
N PRO A 34 12.75 13.74 1.10
CA PRO A 34 12.74 12.64 2.06
C PRO A 34 11.37 11.94 2.00
N PRO A 35 11.31 10.60 2.09
CA PRO A 35 10.03 9.93 2.30
C PRO A 35 9.38 10.59 3.52
N GLU A 36 8.14 11.06 3.38
CA GLU A 36 7.37 11.53 4.52
C GLU A 36 7.36 10.39 5.53
N ASP A 37 7.63 10.70 6.80
CA ASP A 37 7.62 9.72 7.89
C ASP A 37 6.19 9.17 7.95
N ASP A 38 5.98 8.01 7.32
CA ASP A 38 4.70 7.33 7.23
C ASP A 38 4.33 6.86 8.65
N GLN A 39 3.83 7.78 9.48
CA GLN A 39 3.17 7.41 10.71
C GLN A 39 2.05 6.45 10.31
N ASP A 40 2.24 5.17 10.62
CA ASP A 40 1.34 4.11 10.23
C ASP A 40 0.08 4.19 11.08
N ASP A 41 -0.82 5.10 10.72
CA ASP A 41 -2.13 5.19 11.33
C ASP A 41 -2.80 3.80 11.28
N GLN A 42 -3.24 3.34 12.44
CA GLN A 42 -4.09 2.17 12.53
C GLN A 42 -5.50 2.54 12.07
N LEU A 43 -5.93 1.91 10.98
CA LEU A 43 -7.26 2.10 10.43
C LEU A 43 -8.23 1.03 10.96
N PHE A 44 -9.44 1.47 11.28
CA PHE A 44 -10.56 0.60 11.62
C PHE A 44 -11.72 0.87 10.67
N CYS A 45 -12.29 -0.20 10.12
CA CYS A 45 -13.55 -0.13 9.40
C CYS A 45 -14.69 -0.33 10.39
N CYS A 46 -15.52 0.69 10.57
CA CYS A 46 -16.58 0.73 11.57
C CYS A 46 -17.96 0.86 10.93
N GLU A 47 -19.00 0.50 11.66
CA GLU A 47 -20.38 0.80 11.26
C GLU A 47 -20.73 2.25 11.59
N THR A 48 -20.22 2.76 12.71
CA THR A 48 -20.39 4.14 13.15
C THR A 48 -19.13 4.69 13.79
N VAL A 49 -18.91 6.00 13.67
CA VAL A 49 -17.77 6.72 14.27
C VAL A 49 -18.26 8.01 14.91
N ASP A 50 -17.82 8.25 16.14
CA ASP A 50 -17.89 9.54 16.83
C ASP A 50 -16.53 10.24 16.71
N LEU A 51 -16.47 11.24 15.83
CA LEU A 51 -15.26 12.04 15.57
C LEU A 51 -14.88 12.96 16.74
N LYS A 52 -15.82 13.28 17.63
CA LYS A 52 -15.55 14.13 18.80
C LYS A 52 -14.90 13.31 19.91
N ALA A 53 -15.35 12.07 20.10
CA ALA A 53 -14.78 11.16 21.08
C ALA A 53 -13.60 10.34 20.53
N MET A 54 -13.39 10.33 19.22
CA MET A 54 -12.43 9.46 18.52
C MET A 54 -12.69 7.97 18.83
N THR A 55 -13.97 7.58 18.78
CA THR A 55 -14.42 6.20 19.01
C THR A 55 -15.29 5.70 17.88
N GLY A 56 -15.36 4.39 17.69
CA GLY A 56 -16.29 3.76 16.76
C GLY A 56 -16.88 2.47 17.31
N GLU A 57 -18.02 2.07 16.76
CA GLU A 57 -18.74 0.84 17.09
C GLU A 57 -18.87 -0.03 15.83
N GLY A 58 -18.92 -1.36 16.00
CA GLY A 58 -18.91 -2.31 14.88
C GLY A 58 -17.59 -2.33 14.11
N CYS A 59 -16.48 -1.98 14.77
CA CYS A 59 -15.17 -1.81 14.19
C CYS A 59 -14.40 -3.12 14.02
N LYS A 60 -13.63 -3.18 12.94
CA LYS A 60 -12.62 -4.22 12.66
C LYS A 60 -11.36 -3.59 12.09
N PHE A 61 -10.23 -4.26 12.22
CA PHE A 61 -8.99 -3.85 11.57
C PHE A 61 -9.19 -3.69 10.07
N LEU A 62 -8.65 -2.60 9.52
CA LEU A 62 -8.68 -2.30 8.10
C LEU A 62 -7.24 -2.18 7.58
N PRO A 63 -6.75 -3.17 6.82
CA PRO A 63 -5.49 -3.03 6.10
C PRO A 63 -5.56 -1.86 5.11
N LYS A 64 -4.47 -1.10 4.95
CA LYS A 64 -4.42 0.08 4.06
C LYS A 64 -4.80 -0.28 2.62
N GLU A 65 -4.47 -1.48 2.17
CA GLU A 65 -4.76 -1.99 0.82
C GLU A 65 -6.27 -2.19 0.58
N GLN A 66 -7.05 -2.31 1.65
CA GLN A 66 -8.50 -2.57 1.61
C GLN A 66 -9.33 -1.34 1.97
N ILE A 67 -8.71 -0.17 2.09
CA ILE A 67 -9.36 1.05 2.58
C ILE A 67 -10.62 1.41 1.77
N LEU A 68 -10.60 1.20 0.45
CA LEU A 68 -11.71 1.49 -0.46
C LEU A 68 -12.93 0.57 -0.28
N LEU A 69 -12.78 -0.54 0.46
CA LEU A 69 -13.88 -1.47 0.74
C LEU A 69 -14.72 -1.05 1.96
N CYS A 70 -14.28 -0.04 2.70
CA CYS A 70 -14.95 0.42 3.91
C CYS A 70 -15.67 1.76 3.69
N GLN A 71 -16.90 1.87 4.16
CA GLN A 71 -17.68 3.11 4.07
C GLN A 71 -17.36 4.11 5.18
N THR A 72 -16.96 3.65 6.36
CA THR A 72 -16.73 4.52 7.52
C THR A 72 -15.47 4.06 8.24
N ILE A 73 -14.50 4.96 8.29
CA ILE A 73 -13.15 4.66 8.76
C ILE A 73 -12.85 5.51 9.99
N LEU A 74 -12.34 4.87 11.04
CA LEU A 74 -11.67 5.54 12.15
C LEU A 74 -10.16 5.32 11.97
N ALA A 75 -9.40 6.42 11.87
CA ALA A 75 -7.95 6.39 11.86
C ALA A 75 -7.44 6.80 13.24
N CYS A 76 -6.60 5.95 13.83
CA CYS A 76 -5.89 6.23 15.08
C CYS A 76 -4.38 6.26 14.81
N GLY A 77 -3.64 7.10 15.52
CA GLY A 77 -2.18 6.98 15.59
C GLY A 77 -1.76 5.77 16.43
N ASP A 78 -0.63 5.87 17.13
CA ASP A 78 -0.02 4.73 17.84
C ASP A 78 -0.83 4.21 19.04
N VAL A 79 -1.66 5.04 19.64
CA VAL A 79 -2.44 4.69 20.83
C VAL A 79 -3.87 4.39 20.42
N TRP A 80 -4.27 3.13 20.54
CA TRP A 80 -5.64 2.71 20.29
C TRP A 80 -5.99 1.45 21.08
N ALA A 81 -7.29 1.20 21.21
CA ALA A 81 -7.83 -0.05 21.72
C ALA A 81 -8.99 -0.51 20.82
N LEU A 82 -9.09 -1.82 20.60
CA LEU A 82 -10.23 -2.47 19.99
C LEU A 82 -10.71 -3.58 20.93
N ASP A 83 -11.91 -3.42 21.49
CA ASP A 83 -12.53 -4.42 22.35
C ASP A 83 -13.97 -4.68 21.91
N ASN A 84 -14.30 -5.95 21.62
CA ASN A 84 -15.65 -6.38 21.22
C ASN A 84 -16.30 -5.54 20.11
N GLY A 85 -15.50 -5.11 19.12
CA GLY A 85 -15.97 -4.28 18.01
C GLY A 85 -16.08 -2.79 18.34
N LYS A 86 -15.61 -2.35 19.51
CA LYS A 86 -15.51 -0.94 19.87
C LYS A 86 -14.07 -0.47 19.76
N ALA A 87 -13.81 0.47 18.85
CA ALA A 87 -12.50 1.08 18.68
C ALA A 87 -12.45 2.43 19.41
N ALA A 88 -11.31 2.76 20.01
CA ALA A 88 -11.05 4.07 20.59
C ALA A 88 -9.61 4.48 20.33
N CYS A 89 -9.39 5.70 19.85
CA CYS A 89 -8.06 6.29 19.73
C CYS A 89 -7.67 6.99 21.03
N GLY A 90 -6.45 6.78 21.48
CA GLY A 90 -5.81 7.57 22.53
C GLY A 90 -5.28 8.91 22.00
N LYS A 91 -4.88 9.77 22.94
CA LYS A 91 -4.11 10.98 22.64
C LYS A 91 -2.62 10.70 22.72
#